data_AF-A0A976HMH4-F1
#
_entry.id   AF-A0A976HMH4-F1
#
_cell.length_a   1.000
_cell.length_b   1.000
_cell.length_c   1.000
_cell.angle_alpha   90.00
_cell.angle_beta   90.00
_cell.angle_gamma   90.00
#
_symmetry.space_group_name_H-M   'P 1'
#
loop_
_entity.id
_entity.type
_entity.pdbx_description
1 polymer ?
#
loop_
_entity_poly.entity_id
_entity_poly.type
_entity_poly.pdbx_seq_one_letter_code
_entity_poly.pdbx_strand_id
1 'polypeptide(L)' 'AVIKDGKLYAQAGAGIVHDSVPTKEWEETLQKVRSVLRAAEMVQRGLDGSAS' A
#
# COMPACT_ATOMS: atom_id res chain seq x y z
N ALA A 1 1.02 3.55 -6.95
CA ALA A 1 2.24 2.75 -6.79
C ALA A 1 3.01 2.74 -8.10
N VAL A 2 4.32 2.65 -8.07
CA VAL A 2 5.17 2.62 -9.26
C VAL A 2 5.99 1.34 -9.23
N ILE A 3 6.06 0.62 -10.35
CA ILE A 3 6.93 -0.55 -10.50
C ILE A 3 8.17 -0.11 -11.28
N LYS A 4 9.35 -0.34 -10.71
CA LYS A 4 10.63 -0.07 -11.36
C LYS A 4 11.63 -1.15 -10.96
N ASP A 5 12.33 -1.72 -11.95
CA ASP A 5 13.34 -2.77 -11.76
C ASP A 5 12.83 -3.97 -10.94
N GLY A 6 11.58 -4.39 -11.21
CA GLY A 6 10.92 -5.49 -10.48
C GLY A 6 10.52 -5.17 -9.04
N LYS A 7 10.67 -3.93 -8.57
CA LYS A 7 10.27 -3.48 -7.23
C LYS A 7 9.03 -2.60 -7.28
N LEU A 8 8.08 -2.88 -6.40
CA LEU A 8 6.90 -2.05 -6.18
C LEU A 8 7.20 -0.97 -5.15
N TYR A 9 7.04 0.29 -5.53
CA TYR A 9 7.14 1.46 -4.65
C TYR A 9 5.72 1.98 -4.36
N ALA A 10 5.34 1.95 -3.08
CA ALA A 10 4.09 2.49 -2.60
C ALA A 10 4.36 3.61 -1.60
N GLN A 11 3.76 4.78 -1.85
CA GLN A 11 3.83 5.94 -0.97
C GLN A 11 2.40 6.29 -0.55
N ALA A 12 2.23 6.60 0.73
CA ALA A 12 1.03 7.23 1.25
C ALA A 12 1.43 8.33 2.22
N GLY A 13 0.47 9.18 2.57
CA GLY A 13 0.61 10.18 3.61
C GLY A 13 -0.72 10.40 4.32
N ALA A 14 -0.66 11.27 5.32
CA ALA A 14 -1.79 11.70 6.12
C ALA A 14 -1.93 13.23 6.03
N GLY A 15 -3.17 13.71 6.10
CA GLY A 15 -3.46 15.13 6.17
C GLY A 15 -3.46 15.57 7.63
N ILE A 16 -2.52 16.41 8.04
CA ILE A 16 -2.43 16.87 9.43
C ILE A 16 -3.33 18.08 9.64
N VAL A 17 -4.18 18.02 10.66
CA VAL A 17 -5.01 19.14 11.14
C VAL A 17 -4.71 19.45 12.60
N HIS A 18 -5.30 20.51 13.14
CA HIS A 18 -5.03 20.99 14.51
C HIS A 18 -5.18 19.89 15.57
N ASP A 19 -6.21 19.05 15.44
CA ASP A 19 -6.54 18.00 16.43
C ASP A 19 -5.99 16.61 16.04
N SER A 20 -5.10 16.54 15.04
CA SER A 20 -4.49 15.28 14.61
C SER A 20 -3.67 14.65 15.74
N VAL A 21 -3.75 13.32 15.83
CA VAL A 21 -2.94 12.53 16.76
C VAL A 21 -1.84 11.84 15.96
N PRO A 22 -0.54 12.14 16.18
CA PRO A 22 0.55 11.63 15.36
C PRO A 22 0.52 10.11 15.14
N THR A 23 0.20 9.35 16.19
CA THR A 23 0.08 7.89 16.11
C THR A 23 -1.04 7.42 15.19
N LYS A 24 -2.20 8.10 15.21
CA LYS A 24 -3.34 7.75 14.35
C LYS A 24 -3.04 8.06 12.88
N GLU A 25 -2.42 9.19 12.59
CA GLU A 25 -2.04 9.59 11.23
C GLU A 25 -0.98 8.65 10.63
N TRP A 26 -0.06 8.18 11.48
CA TRP A 26 0.90 7.15 11.12
C TRP A 26 0.21 5.81 10.79
N GLU A 27 -0.71 5.37 11.64
CA GLU A 27 -1.49 4.14 11.41
C GLU A 27 -2.34 4.22 10.14
N GLU A 28 -2.98 5.37 9.88
CA GLU A 28 -3.73 5.62 8.64
C GLU A 28 -2.81 5.51 7.41
N THR A 29 -1.65 6.15 7.46
CA THR A 29 -0.65 6.08 6.38
C THR A 29 -0.23 4.64 6.12
N LEU A 30 0.03 3.85 7.16
CA LEU A 30 0.36 2.44 7.04
C LEU A 30 -0.79 1.61 6.46
N GLN A 31 -2.03 1.86 6.88
CA GLN A 31 -3.21 1.18 6.35
C GLN A 31 -3.43 1.48 4.87
N LYS A 32 -3.25 2.73 4.44
CA LYS A 32 -3.30 3.14 3.03
C LYS A 32 -2.27 2.42 2.17
N VAL A 33 -1.03 2.26 2.64
CA VAL A 33 -0.01 1.51 1.90
C VAL A 33 -0.34 0.02 1.86
N ARG A 34 -0.80 -0.55 2.98
CA ARG A 34 -1.06 -1.99 3.11
C ARG A 34 -2.14 -2.49 2.15
N SER A 35 -3.16 -1.67 1.88
CA SER A 35 -4.21 -2.03 0.90
C SER A 35 -3.65 -2.18 -0.52
N VAL A 36 -2.73 -1.28 -0.92
CA VAL A 36 -2.05 -1.33 -2.22
C VAL A 36 -1.17 -2.58 -2.34
N LEU A 37 -0.41 -2.91 -1.30
CA LEU A 37 0.42 -4.12 -1.28
C LEU A 37 -0.43 -5.39 -1.38
N ARG A 38 -1.55 -5.44 -0.64
CA ARG A 38 -2.45 -6.60 -0.67
C ARG A 38 -3.08 -6.79 -2.05
N ALA A 39 -3.47 -5.70 -2.71
CA ALA A 39 -3.97 -5.77 -4.09
C ALA A 39 -2.92 -6.31 -5.06
N ALA A 40 -1.67 -5.86 -4.94
CA ALA A 40 -0.58 -6.38 -5.76
C ALA A 40 -0.33 -7.88 -5.51
N GLU A 41 -0.36 -8.34 -4.26
CA GLU A 41 -0.22 -9.75 -3.90
C GLU A 41 -1.36 -10.60 -4.48
N MET A 42 -2.61 -10.12 -4.42
CA MET A 42 -3.76 -10.81 -5.00
C MET A 42 -3.62 -10.98 -6.52
N VAL A 43 -3.17 -9.94 -7.22
CA VAL A 43 -2.92 -10.01 -8.68
C VAL A 43 -1.81 -11.01 -8.98
N GLN A 44 -0.70 -10.97 -8.24
CA GLN A 44 0.41 -11.90 -8.45
C GLN A 44 -0.04 -13.36 -8.28
N ARG A 45 -0.76 -13.68 -7.20
CA ARG A 45 -1.32 -15.03 -6.97
C ARG A 45 -2.32 -15.45 -8.04
N GLY A 46 -3.16 -14.54 -8.52
CA GLY A 46 -4.12 -14.81 -9.60
C GLY A 46 -3.44 -15.10 -10.95
N LEU A 47 -2.32 -14.44 -11.23
CA LEU A 47 -1.50 -14.70 -12.41
C LEU A 47 -0.79 -16.05 -12.31
N ASP A 48 -0.20 -16.37 -11.14
CA ASP A 48 0.47 -17.65 -10.89
C ASP A 48 -0.50 -18.85 -11.01
N GLY A 49 -1.75 -18.68 -10.55
CA GLY A 49 -2.79 -19.71 -10.64
C GLY A 49 -3.48 -19.82 -12.01
N SER A 50 -3.29 -18.85 -12.91
CA SER A 50 -3.79 -18.89 -14.30
C SER A 50 -2.80 -19.54 -15.28
N ALA A 51 -1.58 -19.83 -14.81
CA ALA A 51 -0.51 -20.46 -15.59
C ALA A 51 -0.44 -21.99 -15.44
N SER A 52 -1.45 -22.62 -14.82
CA SER A 52 -1.59 -24.09 -14.72
C SER A 52 -2.59 -24.66 -15.71
#